data_AF-A0A7C6N6V1-F1
#
_entry.id   AF-A0A7C6N6V1-F1
#
_cell.length_a   1.000
_cell.length_b   1.000
_cell.length_c   1.000
_cell.angle_alpha   90.00
_cell.angle_beta   90.00
_cell.angle_gamma   90.00
#
_symmetry.space_group_name_H-M   'P 1'
#
loop_
_entity.id
_entity.type
_entity.pdbx_description
1 polymer ?
#
loop_
_entity_poly.entity_id
_entity_poly.type
_entity_poly.pdbx_seq_one_letter_code
_entity_poly.pdbx_strand_id
1 'polypeptide(L)'
;MKKILFFAAIILLLTPVTGALAANPWSVVPFYVVATEKVPVIDGVVGDDEWKGAYTYPFAFNQLSTSDLRPPAADDSSGDWRLMYKGDTVYGLVRRTDNKTHIRAGQVHDNDCVELFFKTDKTFRQMRALVGKKFDAGFSGGKVETAWNEDGTILEFAVQIPDMELAGKNVGWNIALADNDGLFRKTQLYPIPGANRGWQQRDLAEIVFLLPGKNTHEPVTKSFAEFPAFIAKKTEAVPVIDGQIDEEIWKKGIIYPFAFNQLNSTNQVPPPVDDCGGSWVLLFKGDTVYGLVRRTDNKTNIRASQIHENDCVELFFKTDKTFRQMRALVGKKFDAGFSGGKVETAWNEDGTILEFAVQIPGMDLEGKSIGWNIALADNDGLFRKTQLYPVKGFNRSWQQQDLAELRFDQ
;
A
#
# COMPACT_ATOMS: atom_id res chain seq x y z
N MET A 1 -57.80 -33.89 -45.69
CA MET A 1 -57.71 -34.26 -44.26
C MET A 1 -56.30 -34.76 -43.96
N LYS A 2 -55.50 -33.98 -43.23
CA LYS A 2 -54.49 -34.43 -42.25
C LYS A 2 -53.89 -33.19 -41.60
N LYS A 3 -54.27 -32.96 -40.34
CA LYS A 3 -53.74 -31.90 -39.47
C LYS A 3 -52.36 -32.32 -38.99
N ILE A 4 -51.37 -31.44 -39.11
CA ILE A 4 -50.10 -31.57 -38.39
C ILE A 4 -50.10 -30.43 -37.36
N LEU A 5 -50.22 -30.80 -36.09
CA LEU A 5 -49.96 -29.91 -34.96
C LEU A 5 -48.45 -29.66 -34.90
N PHE A 6 -48.03 -28.41 -35.01
CA PHE A 6 -46.70 -27.98 -34.57
C PHE A 6 -46.82 -27.49 -33.13
N PHE A 7 -46.37 -28.32 -32.19
CA PHE A 7 -45.86 -27.85 -30.91
C PHE A 7 -44.37 -27.52 -31.11
N ALA A 8 -43.99 -26.26 -30.97
CA ALA A 8 -42.60 -25.86 -30.84
C ALA A 8 -42.50 -24.83 -29.72
N ALA A 9 -41.64 -25.17 -28.77
CA ALA A 9 -41.46 -24.55 -27.47
C ALA A 9 -41.13 -23.05 -27.55
N ILE A 10 -41.77 -22.28 -26.68
CA ILE A 10 -41.30 -20.95 -26.30
C ILE A 10 -40.03 -21.18 -25.46
N ILE A 11 -38.87 -21.02 -26.08
CA ILE A 11 -37.60 -20.89 -25.38
C ILE A 11 -37.61 -19.49 -24.76
N LEU A 12 -37.91 -19.42 -23.46
CA LEU A 12 -37.70 -18.23 -22.66
C LEU A 12 -36.18 -18.08 -22.50
N LEU A 13 -35.57 -17.27 -23.38
CA LEU A 13 -34.19 -16.80 -23.21
C LEU A 13 -34.13 -15.88 -21.99
N LEU A 14 -33.93 -16.48 -20.82
CA LEU A 14 -33.41 -15.80 -19.65
C LEU A 14 -31.99 -15.33 -20.00
N THR A 15 -31.87 -14.08 -20.44
CA THR A 15 -30.59 -13.40 -20.47
C THR A 15 -30.13 -13.25 -19.02
N PRO A 16 -28.99 -13.83 -18.61
CA PRO A 16 -28.40 -13.43 -17.35
C PRO A 16 -27.95 -11.98 -17.54
N VAL A 17 -28.67 -11.04 -16.93
CA VAL A 17 -28.14 -9.71 -16.63
C VAL A 17 -27.12 -9.89 -15.51
N THR A 18 -26.03 -10.59 -15.79
CA THR A 18 -24.79 -10.43 -15.04
C THR A 18 -24.15 -9.19 -15.60
N GLY A 19 -24.56 -8.04 -15.08
CA GLY A 19 -23.67 -6.89 -15.04
C GLY A 19 -22.50 -7.27 -14.15
N ALA A 20 -21.56 -8.04 -14.71
CA ALA A 20 -20.21 -8.09 -14.17
C ALA A 20 -19.71 -6.66 -14.30
N LEU A 21 -19.83 -5.89 -13.22
CA LEU A 21 -19.02 -4.69 -13.03
C LEU A 21 -17.62 -5.12 -13.43
N ALA A 22 -17.08 -4.54 -14.50
CA ALA A 22 -15.73 -4.83 -14.94
C ALA A 22 -14.83 -4.67 -13.71
N ALA A 23 -14.31 -5.79 -13.20
CA ALA A 23 -13.42 -5.78 -12.06
C ALA A 23 -12.30 -4.81 -12.44
N ASN A 24 -12.09 -3.77 -11.63
CA ASN A 24 -10.98 -2.86 -11.84
C ASN A 24 -9.71 -3.75 -11.93
N PRO A 25 -9.03 -3.82 -13.10
CA PRO A 25 -7.98 -4.82 -13.32
C PRO A 25 -6.77 -4.64 -12.40
N TRP A 26 -6.74 -3.52 -11.66
CA TRP A 26 -5.67 -3.07 -10.76
C TRP A 26 -6.11 -3.07 -9.29
N SER A 27 -6.82 -4.12 -8.86
CA SER A 27 -7.31 -4.21 -7.49
C SER A 27 -6.15 -4.41 -6.50
N VAL A 28 -5.78 -3.34 -5.79
CA VAL A 28 -4.90 -3.46 -4.63
C VAL A 28 -5.65 -4.19 -3.53
N VAL A 29 -4.99 -5.16 -2.89
CA VAL A 29 -5.53 -5.95 -1.77
C VAL A 29 -6.06 -5.01 -0.68
N PRO A 30 -7.24 -5.24 -0.07
CA PRO A 30 -7.72 -4.45 1.05
C PRO A 30 -6.93 -4.74 2.34
N PHE A 31 -7.04 -3.87 3.34
CA PHE A 31 -6.52 -4.13 4.69
C PHE A 31 -7.44 -5.13 5.40
N TYR A 32 -6.85 -6.10 6.08
CA TYR A 32 -7.65 -7.15 6.75
C TYR A 32 -7.89 -6.81 8.21
N VAL A 33 -9.14 -6.98 8.65
CA VAL A 33 -9.59 -6.80 10.03
C VAL A 33 -10.17 -8.12 10.52
N VAL A 34 -9.55 -8.71 11.53
CA VAL A 34 -9.93 -10.04 12.03
C VAL A 34 -11.02 -9.94 13.09
N ALA A 35 -11.91 -10.93 13.11
CA ALA A 35 -12.86 -11.08 14.20
C ALA A 35 -12.11 -11.46 15.49
N THR A 36 -12.53 -10.91 16.64
CA THR A 36 -11.99 -11.31 17.95
C THR A 36 -13.07 -11.89 18.86
N GLU A 37 -12.72 -12.98 19.55
CA GLU A 37 -13.56 -13.55 20.61
C GLU A 37 -13.37 -12.76 21.92
N LYS A 38 -12.12 -12.45 22.26
CA LYS A 38 -11.73 -11.65 23.42
C LYS A 38 -11.56 -10.19 23.00
N VAL A 39 -12.45 -9.32 23.47
CA VAL A 39 -12.36 -7.89 23.22
C VAL A 39 -11.10 -7.33 23.90
N PRO A 40 -10.25 -6.57 23.19
CA PRO A 40 -9.13 -5.86 23.80
C PRO A 40 -9.62 -4.86 24.86
N VAL A 41 -8.86 -4.70 25.94
CA VAL A 41 -9.16 -3.66 26.93
C VAL A 41 -8.58 -2.34 26.42
N ILE A 42 -9.37 -1.27 26.45
CA ILE A 42 -8.92 0.06 26.00
C ILE A 42 -8.43 0.85 27.21
N ASP A 43 -7.20 0.62 27.62
CA ASP A 43 -6.59 1.24 28.80
C ASP A 43 -5.18 1.80 28.58
N GLY A 44 -4.61 1.67 27.37
CA GLY A 44 -3.29 2.15 27.04
C GLY A 44 -2.19 1.18 27.47
N VAL A 45 -2.53 -0.06 27.84
CA VAL A 45 -1.59 -1.10 28.23
C VAL A 45 -1.78 -2.31 27.32
N VAL A 46 -0.86 -2.48 26.37
CA VAL A 46 -0.95 -3.59 25.42
C VAL A 46 -0.67 -4.92 26.12
N GLY A 47 -1.71 -5.72 26.32
CA GLY A 47 -1.55 -7.09 26.81
C GLY A 47 -0.96 -8.04 25.77
N ASP A 48 -0.18 -9.03 26.22
CA ASP A 48 0.65 -9.91 25.38
C ASP A 48 -0.12 -10.66 24.27
N ASP A 49 -1.36 -11.08 24.54
CA ASP A 49 -2.17 -11.88 23.62
C ASP A 49 -3.40 -11.14 23.06
N GLU A 50 -3.68 -9.90 23.48
CA GLU A 50 -4.95 -9.22 23.14
C GLU A 50 -5.11 -8.92 21.65
N TRP A 51 -3.99 -8.63 20.99
CA TRP A 51 -3.92 -8.28 19.57
C TRP A 51 -3.40 -9.43 18.71
N LYS A 52 -3.38 -10.64 19.25
CA LYS A 52 -2.87 -11.82 18.55
C LYS A 52 -3.72 -12.16 17.33
N GLY A 53 -3.05 -12.42 16.22
CA GLY A 53 -3.69 -12.72 14.93
C GLY A 53 -4.19 -11.48 14.18
N ALA A 54 -4.16 -10.30 14.78
CA ALA A 54 -4.41 -9.05 14.05
C ALA A 54 -3.29 -8.80 13.03
N TYR A 55 -3.68 -8.28 11.87
CA TYR A 55 -2.72 -7.88 10.86
C TYR A 55 -2.06 -6.55 11.25
N THR A 56 -0.75 -6.46 11.09
CA THR A 56 0.05 -5.27 11.39
C THR A 56 0.51 -4.61 10.11
N TYR A 57 0.22 -3.31 9.99
CA TYR A 57 0.56 -2.51 8.82
C TYR A 57 1.33 -1.24 9.24
N PRO A 58 2.34 -0.82 8.48
CA PRO A 58 3.08 0.41 8.75
C PRO A 58 2.31 1.67 8.30
N PHE A 59 2.69 2.81 8.87
CA PHE A 59 2.52 4.11 8.22
C PHE A 59 3.67 4.31 7.22
N ALA A 60 3.37 4.33 5.93
CA ALA A 60 4.36 4.08 4.89
C ALA A 60 4.70 5.28 4.01
N PHE A 61 3.78 6.23 3.81
CA PHE A 61 3.92 7.30 2.82
C PHE A 61 3.72 8.66 3.47
N ASN A 62 4.73 9.53 3.39
CA ASN A 62 4.58 10.92 3.79
C ASN A 62 3.90 11.73 2.69
N GLN A 63 2.65 12.14 2.90
CA GLN A 63 1.84 12.78 1.86
C GLN A 63 1.85 14.32 1.93
N LEU A 64 2.86 14.92 2.57
CA LEU A 64 3.01 16.38 2.57
C LEU A 64 3.74 16.93 1.34
N SER A 65 4.58 16.11 0.71
CA SER A 65 5.21 16.43 -0.56
C SER A 65 4.53 15.64 -1.69
N THR A 66 4.42 16.27 -2.86
CA THR A 66 3.91 15.61 -4.08
C THR A 66 5.03 14.95 -4.90
N SER A 67 6.30 15.14 -4.52
CA SER A 67 7.47 14.62 -5.25
C SER A 67 8.32 13.64 -4.43
N ASP A 68 8.14 13.57 -3.11
CA ASP A 68 8.85 12.62 -2.24
C ASP A 68 7.91 12.11 -1.16
N LEU A 69 7.51 10.84 -1.29
CA LEU A 69 6.58 10.18 -0.37
C LEU A 69 7.30 9.29 0.64
N ARG A 70 8.63 9.34 0.72
CA ARG A 70 9.37 8.56 1.72
C ARG A 70 9.00 9.03 3.14
N PRO A 71 8.86 8.11 4.10
CA PRO A 71 8.79 8.50 5.51
C PRO A 71 10.12 9.15 5.94
N PRO A 72 10.14 9.94 7.02
CA PRO A 72 11.39 10.43 7.59
C PRO A 72 12.18 9.26 8.23
N ALA A 73 13.27 9.59 8.92
CA ALA A 73 13.96 8.61 9.76
C ALA A 73 13.00 8.02 10.82
N ALA A 74 13.19 6.74 11.16
CA ALA A 74 12.22 6.03 11.99
C ALA A 74 12.15 6.55 13.44
N ASP A 75 13.26 7.08 13.95
CA ASP A 75 13.38 7.76 15.24
C ASP A 75 12.75 9.15 15.24
N ASP A 76 12.57 9.75 14.07
CA ASP A 76 11.95 11.05 13.86
C ASP A 76 10.42 10.94 13.86
N SER A 77 9.84 10.12 12.98
CA SER A 77 8.41 9.80 12.99
C SER A 77 8.14 8.50 12.24
N SER A 78 7.60 7.51 12.95
CA SER A 78 7.21 6.23 12.38
C SER A 78 6.12 5.56 13.20
N GLY A 79 5.55 4.47 12.68
CA GLY A 79 4.60 3.69 13.44
C GLY A 79 3.97 2.54 12.68
N ASP A 80 3.21 1.75 13.41
CA ASP A 80 2.39 0.67 12.90
C ASP A 80 1.01 0.66 13.54
N TRP A 81 0.08 -0.03 12.89
CA TRP A 81 -1.28 -0.14 13.38
C TRP A 81 -1.88 -1.51 13.09
N ARG A 82 -2.87 -1.87 13.91
CA ARG A 82 -3.61 -3.13 13.85
C ARG A 82 -5.08 -2.86 14.06
N LEU A 83 -5.93 -3.67 13.44
CA LEU A 83 -7.37 -3.63 13.66
C LEU A 83 -7.92 -5.03 13.93
N MET A 84 -8.91 -5.08 14.82
CA MET A 84 -9.80 -6.23 15.05
C MET A 84 -11.24 -5.74 15.08
N TYR A 85 -12.20 -6.66 15.07
CA TYR A 85 -13.61 -6.30 15.26
C TYR A 85 -14.39 -7.33 16.07
N LYS A 86 -15.47 -6.87 16.69
CA LYS A 86 -16.50 -7.73 17.29
C LYS A 86 -17.86 -7.07 17.15
N GLY A 87 -18.80 -7.75 16.51
CA GLY A 87 -20.13 -7.20 16.22
C GLY A 87 -20.05 -5.99 15.30
N ASP A 88 -20.46 -4.83 15.81
CA ASP A 88 -20.50 -3.53 15.12
C ASP A 88 -19.32 -2.62 15.49
N THR A 89 -18.36 -3.11 16.28
CA THR A 89 -17.28 -2.32 16.85
C THR A 89 -15.92 -2.73 16.28
N VAL A 90 -15.18 -1.72 15.81
CA VAL A 90 -13.79 -1.83 15.37
C VAL A 90 -12.89 -1.48 16.54
N TYR A 91 -11.90 -2.32 16.82
CA TYR A 91 -10.86 -2.10 17.81
C TYR A 91 -9.55 -1.84 17.09
N GLY A 92 -8.78 -0.85 17.53
CA GLY A 92 -7.49 -0.57 16.94
C GLY A 92 -6.40 -0.28 17.94
N LEU A 93 -5.18 -0.63 17.54
CA LEU A 93 -3.94 -0.34 18.22
C LEU A 93 -3.06 0.44 17.24
N VAL A 94 -2.51 1.55 17.71
CA VAL A 94 -1.48 2.32 17.01
C VAL A 94 -0.26 2.40 17.89
N ARG A 95 0.90 2.11 17.32
CA ARG A 95 2.21 2.36 17.91
C ARG A 95 2.87 3.47 17.11
N ARG A 96 3.37 4.49 17.80
CA ARG A 96 4.11 5.59 17.19
C ARG A 96 5.47 5.74 17.85
N THR A 97 6.45 6.07 17.02
CA THR A 97 7.74 6.62 17.42
C THR A 97 7.77 8.06 16.95
N ASP A 98 8.25 8.94 17.81
CA ASP A 98 8.32 10.37 17.58
C ASP A 98 9.47 10.93 18.41
N ASN A 99 10.28 11.81 17.83
CA ASN A 99 11.41 12.44 18.52
C ASN A 99 10.95 13.57 19.45
N LYS A 100 9.79 14.20 19.19
CA LYS A 100 9.25 15.24 20.05
C LYS A 100 7.73 15.42 19.88
N THR A 101 7.03 15.18 20.98
CA THR A 101 5.56 15.29 20.96
C THR A 101 5.06 16.74 21.04
N HIS A 102 4.37 17.19 20.00
CA HIS A 102 3.73 18.52 19.90
C HIS A 102 2.21 18.46 20.13
N ILE A 103 1.72 19.07 21.22
CA ILE A 103 0.29 19.06 21.61
C ILE A 103 -0.27 20.43 22.05
N ARG A 104 0.37 21.54 21.65
CA ARG A 104 0.05 22.89 22.16
C ARG A 104 -0.67 23.80 21.16
N ALA A 105 -0.85 23.37 19.91
CA ALA A 105 -1.57 24.14 18.91
C ALA A 105 -3.09 24.15 19.17
N GLY A 106 -3.77 25.22 18.73
CA GLY A 106 -5.19 25.43 19.01
C GLY A 106 -6.13 24.48 18.26
N GLN A 107 -5.73 23.94 17.12
CA GLN A 107 -6.49 22.97 16.34
C GLN A 107 -5.86 21.58 16.44
N VAL A 108 -6.67 20.53 16.55
CA VAL A 108 -6.16 19.15 16.71
C VAL A 108 -5.26 18.72 15.55
N HIS A 109 -5.56 19.13 14.32
CA HIS A 109 -4.78 18.75 13.13
C HIS A 109 -3.40 19.44 13.05
N ASP A 110 -3.20 20.51 13.80
CA ASP A 110 -1.92 21.23 13.93
C ASP A 110 -1.03 20.64 15.03
N ASN A 111 -1.45 19.51 15.61
CA ASN A 111 -0.72 18.79 16.65
C ASN A 111 -0.46 17.34 16.26
N ASP A 112 0.40 16.67 17.00
CA ASP A 112 0.62 15.24 16.83
C ASP A 112 -0.66 14.50 17.15
N CYS A 113 -1.12 13.74 16.16
CA CYS A 113 -2.41 13.09 16.28
C CYS A 113 -2.49 11.86 15.37
N VAL A 114 -3.42 10.97 15.74
CA VAL A 114 -3.89 9.92 14.86
C VAL A 114 -5.22 10.34 14.25
N GLU A 115 -5.35 10.23 12.94
CA GLU A 115 -6.59 10.52 12.21
C GLU A 115 -7.18 9.21 11.65
N LEU A 116 -8.45 8.94 11.89
CA LEU A 116 -9.19 7.81 11.30
C LEU A 116 -10.17 8.31 10.26
N PHE A 117 -10.28 7.59 9.14
CA PHE A 117 -11.22 7.89 8.07
C PHE A 117 -12.05 6.66 7.73
N PHE A 118 -13.36 6.74 7.93
CA PHE A 118 -14.31 5.69 7.57
C PHE A 118 -15.31 6.20 6.54
N LYS A 119 -15.52 5.44 5.46
CA LYS A 119 -16.55 5.70 4.44
C LYS A 119 -17.44 4.47 4.30
N THR A 120 -18.71 4.63 4.65
CA THR A 120 -19.75 3.61 4.44
C THR A 120 -20.72 4.09 3.36
N ASP A 121 -21.73 3.27 3.04
CA ASP A 121 -22.80 3.66 2.13
C ASP A 121 -23.60 4.89 2.60
N LYS A 122 -23.66 5.10 3.92
CA LYS A 122 -24.53 6.12 4.53
C LYS A 122 -23.77 7.36 4.96
N THR A 123 -22.48 7.24 5.25
CA THR A 123 -21.75 8.33 5.91
C THR A 123 -20.25 8.26 5.67
N PHE A 124 -19.62 9.42 5.80
CA PHE A 124 -18.18 9.55 5.96
C PHE A 124 -17.90 10.12 7.35
N ARG A 125 -16.88 9.57 8.02
CA ARG A 125 -16.47 9.99 9.34
C ARG A 125 -14.95 10.15 9.40
N GLN A 126 -14.53 11.34 9.77
CA GLN A 126 -13.16 11.61 10.21
C GLN A 126 -13.17 11.75 11.74
N MET A 127 -12.18 11.16 12.39
CA MET A 127 -11.96 11.26 13.83
C MET A 127 -10.49 11.60 14.06
N ARG A 128 -10.18 12.44 15.05
CA ARG A 128 -8.81 12.79 15.41
C ARG A 128 -8.56 12.63 16.90
N ALA A 129 -7.51 11.90 17.25
CA ALA A 129 -7.03 11.77 18.61
C ALA A 129 -5.69 12.50 18.72
N LEU A 130 -5.71 13.67 19.37
CA LEU A 130 -4.50 14.34 19.85
C LEU A 130 -3.77 13.40 20.81
N VAL A 131 -2.44 13.35 20.77
CA VAL A 131 -1.65 12.57 21.74
C VAL A 131 -2.05 12.94 23.18
N GLY A 132 -2.40 11.92 23.98
CA GLY A 132 -2.86 12.09 25.36
C GLY A 132 -4.32 12.54 25.51
N LYS A 133 -5.11 12.62 24.42
CA LYS A 133 -6.55 12.93 24.45
C LYS A 133 -7.37 11.89 23.68
N LYS A 134 -8.66 11.86 24.00
CA LYS A 134 -9.64 11.00 23.30
C LYS A 134 -9.92 11.52 21.89
N PHE A 135 -10.49 10.67 21.05
CA PHE A 135 -11.03 11.10 19.75
C PHE A 135 -12.05 12.24 19.90
N ASP A 136 -11.98 13.21 18.97
CA ASP A 136 -12.84 14.39 18.92
C ASP A 136 -14.31 14.09 18.59
N ALA A 137 -14.57 12.98 17.87
CA ALA A 137 -15.88 12.59 17.41
C ALA A 137 -16.03 11.08 17.25
N GLY A 138 -17.28 10.64 17.06
CA GLY A 138 -17.65 9.27 16.70
C GLY A 138 -18.74 9.24 15.62
N PHE A 139 -19.22 8.04 15.30
CA PHE A 139 -20.45 7.90 14.53
C PHE A 139 -21.66 8.39 15.34
N SER A 140 -22.67 8.94 14.66
CA SER A 140 -23.91 9.34 15.32
C SER A 140 -24.57 8.12 15.97
N GLY A 141 -24.78 8.17 17.29
CA GLY A 141 -25.31 7.04 18.08
C GLY A 141 -24.30 5.93 18.41
N GLY A 142 -23.06 6.05 17.95
CA GLY A 142 -21.98 5.10 18.23
C GLY A 142 -21.11 5.56 19.39
N LYS A 143 -20.59 4.59 20.15
CA LYS A 143 -19.60 4.84 21.19
C LYS A 143 -18.19 4.89 20.63
N VAL A 144 -17.35 5.72 21.24
CA VAL A 144 -15.91 5.74 21.00
C VAL A 144 -15.19 5.69 22.34
N GLU A 145 -14.27 4.75 22.46
CA GLU A 145 -13.35 4.62 23.58
C GLU A 145 -11.93 4.83 23.07
N THR A 146 -11.09 5.43 23.90
CA THR A 146 -9.74 5.83 23.53
C THR A 146 -8.88 5.87 24.78
N ALA A 147 -7.71 5.25 24.70
CA ALA A 147 -6.70 5.31 25.75
C ALA A 147 -5.32 5.49 25.11
N TRP A 148 -4.57 6.44 25.66
CA TRP A 148 -3.14 6.58 25.39
C TRP A 148 -2.38 6.00 26.58
N ASN A 149 -1.24 5.38 26.32
CA ASN A 149 -0.29 5.09 27.40
C ASN A 149 0.35 6.39 27.91
N GLU A 150 1.04 6.30 29.05
CA GLU A 150 1.56 7.49 29.76
C GLU A 150 2.55 8.33 28.92
N ASP A 151 3.35 7.69 28.07
CA ASP A 151 4.34 8.36 27.22
C ASP A 151 3.79 8.80 25.85
N GLY A 152 2.55 8.44 25.52
CA GLY A 152 1.90 8.81 24.26
C GLY A 152 2.45 8.09 23.02
N THR A 153 3.13 6.95 23.19
CA THR A 153 3.63 6.10 22.08
C THR A 153 2.61 5.04 21.65
N ILE A 154 1.62 4.75 22.47
CA ILE A 154 0.57 3.75 22.21
C ILE A 154 -0.80 4.40 22.31
N LEU A 155 -1.63 4.16 21.29
CA LEU A 155 -3.05 4.49 21.27
C LEU A 155 -3.87 3.22 21.05
N GLU A 156 -4.77 2.94 21.99
CA GLU A 156 -5.82 1.94 21.85
C GLU A 156 -7.17 2.63 21.68
N PHE A 157 -8.02 2.07 20.82
CA PHE A 157 -9.36 2.61 20.61
C PHE A 157 -10.39 1.54 20.29
N ALA A 158 -11.65 1.87 20.59
CA ALA A 158 -12.82 1.17 20.10
C ALA A 158 -13.76 2.18 19.44
N VAL A 159 -14.21 1.88 18.22
CA VAL A 159 -15.11 2.72 17.44
C VAL A 159 -16.30 1.87 17.02
N GLN A 160 -17.47 2.17 17.57
CA GLN A 160 -18.72 1.55 17.17
C GLN A 160 -19.24 2.20 15.88
N ILE A 161 -19.67 1.37 14.93
CA ILE A 161 -20.35 1.77 13.69
C ILE A 161 -21.80 1.28 13.80
N PRO A 162 -22.74 2.09 14.33
CA PRO A 162 -24.12 1.66 14.58
C PRO A 162 -24.81 1.14 13.33
N ASP A 163 -25.74 0.20 13.54
CA ASP A 163 -26.58 -0.40 12.51
C ASP A 163 -25.80 -1.13 11.40
N MET A 164 -24.57 -1.56 11.69
CA MET A 164 -23.73 -2.32 10.78
C MET A 164 -23.16 -3.58 11.46
N GLU A 165 -23.65 -4.75 11.03
CA GLU A 165 -22.98 -6.02 11.33
C GLU A 165 -21.74 -6.12 10.44
N LEU A 166 -20.55 -6.19 11.04
CA LEU A 166 -19.31 -6.01 10.30
C LEU A 166 -18.84 -7.27 9.58
N ALA A 167 -19.18 -8.49 10.01
CA ALA A 167 -18.56 -9.69 9.48
C ALA A 167 -18.80 -9.86 7.97
N GLY A 168 -17.72 -10.09 7.23
CA GLY A 168 -17.76 -10.23 5.77
C GLY A 168 -18.08 -8.94 5.02
N LYS A 169 -18.12 -7.78 5.69
CA LYS A 169 -18.33 -6.46 5.06
C LYS A 169 -17.01 -5.77 4.75
N ASN A 170 -17.12 -4.68 4.02
CA ASN A 170 -16.03 -3.77 3.70
C ASN A 170 -16.47 -2.31 3.90
N VAL A 171 -15.52 -1.44 4.19
CA VAL A 171 -15.72 0.01 4.25
C VAL A 171 -14.49 0.72 3.67
N GLY A 172 -14.69 1.92 3.14
CA GLY A 172 -13.58 2.79 2.75
C GLY A 172 -12.82 3.21 4.00
N TRP A 173 -11.49 3.15 3.91
CA TRP A 173 -10.61 3.29 5.06
C TRP A 173 -9.38 4.11 4.75
N ASN A 174 -8.98 4.95 5.69
CA ASN A 174 -7.62 5.43 5.79
C ASN A 174 -7.28 5.72 7.26
N ILE A 175 -6.00 5.77 7.58
CA ILE A 175 -5.48 6.19 8.88
C ILE A 175 -4.24 7.04 8.66
N ALA A 176 -4.10 8.13 9.42
CA ALA A 176 -2.94 9.01 9.34
C ALA A 176 -2.23 9.10 10.70
N LEU A 177 -0.90 9.19 10.67
CA LEU A 177 -0.07 9.62 11.78
C LEU A 177 0.51 11.00 11.42
N ALA A 178 0.08 12.02 12.15
CA ALA A 178 0.58 13.38 12.00
C ALA A 178 1.72 13.62 13.01
N ASP A 179 2.81 14.19 12.54
CA ASP A 179 3.84 14.81 13.40
C ASP A 179 4.02 16.29 12.98
N ASN A 180 3.85 17.16 13.97
CA ASN A 180 3.75 18.61 13.87
C ASN A 180 4.89 19.32 14.62
N ASP A 181 6.08 18.74 14.59
CA ASP A 181 7.23 19.22 15.33
C ASP A 181 7.70 20.67 15.04
N GLY A 182 7.27 21.25 13.92
CA GLY A 182 7.70 22.56 13.40
C GLY A 182 6.62 23.65 13.44
N LEU A 183 6.85 24.74 12.70
CA LEU A 183 5.85 25.79 12.47
C LEU A 183 4.67 25.32 11.60
N PHE A 184 4.90 24.26 10.82
CA PHE A 184 3.94 23.57 10.00
C PHE A 184 4.07 22.06 10.24
N ARG A 185 3.09 21.30 9.76
CA ARG A 185 3.14 19.83 9.78
C ARG A 185 4.42 19.35 9.11
N LYS A 186 5.20 18.55 9.83
CA LYS A 186 6.49 18.02 9.40
C LYS A 186 6.29 16.71 8.63
N THR A 187 5.39 15.87 9.14
CA THR A 187 4.99 14.63 8.46
C THR A 187 3.50 14.36 8.56
N GLN A 188 2.97 13.72 7.52
CA GLN A 188 1.63 13.13 7.52
C GLN A 188 1.73 11.76 6.86
N LEU A 189 1.91 10.75 7.70
CA LEU A 189 2.15 9.40 7.24
C LEU A 189 0.84 8.64 7.04
N TYR A 190 0.71 8.00 5.88
CA TYR A 190 -0.44 7.18 5.50
C TYR A 190 0.01 5.78 5.08
N PRO A 191 -0.85 4.76 5.14
CA PRO A 191 -0.53 3.40 4.69
C PRO A 191 -0.74 3.20 3.18
N ILE A 192 -1.08 4.25 2.42
CA ILE A 192 -1.19 4.20 0.95
C ILE A 192 -0.52 5.45 0.35
N PRO A 193 -0.06 5.44 -0.92
CA PRO A 193 0.41 6.65 -1.58
C PRO A 193 -0.76 7.63 -1.80
N GLY A 194 -0.47 8.90 -2.07
CA GLY A 194 -1.52 9.90 -2.28
C GLY A 194 -1.06 11.34 -2.03
N ALA A 195 -2.03 12.23 -1.85
CA ALA A 195 -1.81 13.67 -1.73
C ALA A 195 -2.51 14.31 -0.51
N ASN A 196 -2.65 13.56 0.59
CA ASN A 196 -3.25 13.99 1.86
C ASN A 196 -4.70 14.50 1.70
N ARG A 197 -5.52 13.73 0.97
CA ARG A 197 -6.92 14.09 0.65
C ARG A 197 -7.97 13.26 1.39
N GLY A 198 -7.56 12.50 2.41
CA GLY A 198 -8.47 11.66 3.21
C GLY A 198 -9.64 12.46 3.80
N TRP A 199 -9.40 13.68 4.26
CA TRP A 199 -10.42 14.59 4.81
C TRP A 199 -11.45 15.05 3.76
N GLN A 200 -11.10 14.96 2.47
CA GLN A 200 -11.99 15.21 1.34
C GLN A 200 -12.70 13.95 0.86
N GLN A 201 -12.62 12.85 1.61
CA GLN A 201 -13.19 11.54 1.25
C GLN A 201 -12.57 10.91 0.00
N ARG A 202 -11.34 11.33 -0.33
CA ARG A 202 -10.50 10.89 -1.44
C ARG A 202 -9.32 10.07 -0.91
N ASP A 203 -8.60 9.40 -1.79
CA ASP A 203 -7.39 8.63 -1.45
C ASP A 203 -7.66 7.67 -0.29
N LEU A 204 -8.79 6.95 -0.39
CA LEU A 204 -9.18 5.94 0.59
C LEU A 204 -8.76 4.57 0.08
N ALA A 205 -8.20 3.76 0.96
CA ALA A 205 -8.12 2.35 0.74
C ALA A 205 -9.47 1.70 1.15
N GLU A 206 -9.41 0.42 1.45
CA GLU A 206 -10.53 -0.35 1.93
C GLU A 206 -10.06 -1.30 3.02
N ILE A 207 -10.87 -1.45 4.07
CA ILE A 207 -10.74 -2.56 5.02
C ILE A 207 -11.83 -3.59 4.73
N VAL A 208 -11.48 -4.86 4.92
CA VAL A 208 -12.41 -5.99 4.89
C VAL A 208 -12.43 -6.66 6.26
N PHE A 209 -13.62 -6.88 6.78
CA PHE A 209 -13.85 -7.59 8.02
C PHE A 209 -13.98 -9.08 7.72
N LEU A 210 -12.96 -9.85 8.09
CA LEU A 210 -12.90 -11.28 7.78
C LEU A 210 -13.95 -12.04 8.59
N LEU A 211 -14.67 -12.97 7.96
CA LEU A 211 -15.55 -13.88 8.69
C LEU A 211 -14.75 -14.62 9.80
N PRO A 212 -15.36 -14.92 10.97
CA PRO A 212 -14.68 -15.59 12.06
C PRO A 212 -13.97 -16.88 11.60
N GLY A 213 -12.70 -17.02 11.98
CA GLY A 213 -11.85 -18.16 11.62
C GLY A 213 -11.36 -18.20 10.17
N LYS A 214 -11.62 -17.15 9.36
CA LYS A 214 -11.12 -17.04 7.98
C LYS A 214 -9.88 -16.15 7.89
N ASN A 215 -9.02 -16.46 6.94
CA ASN A 215 -7.81 -15.69 6.59
C ASN A 215 -7.91 -15.04 5.19
N THR A 216 -9.06 -15.18 4.52
CA THR A 216 -9.38 -14.58 3.23
C THR A 216 -10.75 -13.92 3.31
N HIS A 217 -10.95 -12.85 2.55
CA HIS A 217 -12.24 -12.18 2.47
C HIS A 217 -13.13 -12.78 1.38
N GLU A 218 -14.44 -12.64 1.55
CA GLU A 218 -15.41 -12.87 0.47
C GLU A 218 -15.25 -11.80 -0.61
N PRO A 219 -15.67 -12.06 -1.87
CA PRO A 219 -15.58 -11.07 -2.94
C PRO A 219 -16.22 -9.73 -2.56
N VAL A 220 -15.47 -8.64 -2.73
CA VAL A 220 -15.99 -7.28 -2.52
C VAL A 220 -16.95 -6.95 -3.66
N THR A 221 -18.24 -6.81 -3.35
CA THR A 221 -19.29 -6.53 -4.35
C THR A 221 -19.47 -5.04 -4.63
N LYS A 222 -19.05 -4.18 -3.70
CA LYS A 222 -19.01 -2.72 -3.84
C LYS A 222 -17.74 -2.22 -3.18
N SER A 223 -16.81 -1.68 -3.96
CA SER A 223 -15.59 -1.11 -3.40
C SER A 223 -15.75 0.38 -3.08
N PHE A 224 -15.15 0.81 -1.98
CA PHE A 224 -14.97 2.20 -1.59
C PHE A 224 -13.54 2.71 -1.84
N ALA A 225 -12.66 1.83 -2.34
CA ALA A 225 -11.27 2.17 -2.57
C ALA A 225 -11.13 3.19 -3.71
N GLU A 226 -10.44 4.29 -3.41
CA GLU A 226 -9.90 5.28 -4.34
C GLU A 226 -8.36 5.24 -4.21
N PHE A 227 -7.78 4.04 -4.34
CA PHE A 227 -6.33 3.84 -4.17
C PHE A 227 -5.56 4.64 -5.25
N PRO A 228 -4.68 5.59 -4.87
CA PRO A 228 -3.98 6.41 -5.86
C PRO A 228 -3.01 5.59 -6.71
N ALA A 229 -3.00 5.86 -8.02
CA ALA A 229 -2.02 5.28 -8.94
C ALA A 229 -0.60 5.77 -8.60
N PHE A 230 0.38 4.90 -8.80
CA PHE A 230 1.76 5.36 -8.92
C PHE A 230 1.93 6.13 -10.21
N ILE A 231 2.79 7.15 -10.22
CA ILE A 231 2.98 8.03 -11.37
C ILE A 231 4.40 7.89 -11.89
N ALA A 232 4.52 7.61 -13.20
CA ALA A 232 5.74 7.86 -13.96
C ALA A 232 5.62 9.22 -14.65
N LYS A 233 6.60 10.10 -14.44
CA LYS A 233 6.59 11.46 -15.00
C LYS A 233 7.23 11.50 -16.39
N LYS A 234 6.60 12.23 -17.31
CA LYS A 234 7.16 12.44 -18.66
C LYS A 234 8.49 13.20 -18.55
N THR A 235 9.48 12.79 -19.31
CA THR A 235 10.77 13.50 -19.39
C THR A 235 11.19 13.78 -20.82
N GLU A 236 11.68 14.99 -21.06
CA GLU A 236 12.29 15.37 -22.34
C GLU A 236 13.76 14.93 -22.43
N ALA A 237 14.48 15.00 -21.30
CA ALA A 237 15.85 14.52 -21.17
C ALA A 237 15.83 13.07 -20.72
N VAL A 238 16.34 12.18 -21.58
CA VAL A 238 16.43 10.74 -21.28
C VAL A 238 17.58 10.51 -20.30
N PRO A 239 17.35 9.81 -19.17
CA PRO A 239 18.43 9.41 -18.27
C PRO A 239 19.46 8.53 -19.01
N VAL A 240 20.74 8.73 -18.70
CA VAL A 240 21.79 7.79 -19.11
C VAL A 240 21.78 6.63 -18.11
N ILE A 241 21.83 5.38 -18.60
CA ILE A 241 21.82 4.19 -17.75
C ILE A 241 23.24 3.66 -17.62
N ASP A 242 24.01 4.21 -16.69
CA ASP A 242 25.42 3.87 -16.47
C ASP A 242 25.81 3.64 -15.00
N GLY A 243 24.86 3.78 -14.08
CA GLY A 243 25.08 3.59 -12.65
C GLY A 243 25.63 4.84 -11.96
N GLN A 244 25.70 5.97 -12.67
CA GLN A 244 26.07 7.27 -12.13
C GLN A 244 24.86 8.20 -12.14
N ILE A 245 24.31 8.49 -10.96
CA ILE A 245 23.07 9.25 -10.83
C ILE A 245 23.26 10.70 -11.32
N ASP A 246 22.41 11.11 -12.26
CA ASP A 246 22.08 12.52 -12.52
C ASP A 246 20.84 12.95 -11.71
N GLU A 247 21.06 13.52 -10.54
CA GLU A 247 20.00 13.94 -9.61
C GLU A 247 19.04 14.97 -10.24
N GLU A 248 19.50 15.78 -11.20
CA GLU A 248 18.69 16.81 -11.83
C GLU A 248 17.61 16.23 -12.76
N ILE A 249 17.88 15.05 -13.32
CA ILE A 249 16.88 14.31 -14.11
C ILE A 249 15.90 13.61 -13.19
N TRP A 250 16.40 12.89 -12.18
CA TRP A 250 15.58 12.03 -11.33
C TRP A 250 14.67 12.80 -10.36
N LYS A 251 15.03 14.04 -9.98
CA LYS A 251 14.16 14.91 -9.15
C LYS A 251 12.83 15.30 -9.82
N LYS A 252 12.68 15.05 -11.13
CA LYS A 252 11.42 15.31 -11.86
C LYS A 252 10.35 14.27 -11.58
N GLY A 253 10.75 13.09 -11.14
CA GLY A 253 9.81 12.01 -10.79
C GLY A 253 9.26 12.16 -9.37
N ILE A 254 8.42 11.19 -8.99
CA ILE A 254 7.94 11.05 -7.62
C ILE A 254 8.71 9.91 -6.96
N ILE A 255 9.32 10.17 -5.81
CA ILE A 255 10.07 9.18 -5.04
C ILE A 255 9.09 8.41 -4.13
N TYR A 256 9.07 7.09 -4.27
CA TYR A 256 8.24 6.21 -3.46
C TYR A 256 9.12 5.25 -2.63
N PRO A 257 8.73 4.92 -1.39
CA PRO A 257 9.40 3.89 -0.60
C PRO A 257 9.00 2.47 -1.02
N PHE A 258 9.83 1.49 -0.65
CA PHE A 258 9.36 0.12 -0.47
C PHE A 258 8.74 -0.03 0.92
N ALA A 259 7.42 -0.25 0.95
CA ALA A 259 6.60 0.03 2.12
C ALA A 259 6.15 -1.19 2.93
N PHE A 260 6.05 -2.37 2.32
CA PHE A 260 5.41 -3.53 2.92
C PHE A 260 6.25 -4.79 2.75
N ASN A 261 6.58 -5.47 3.86
CA ASN A 261 7.17 -6.80 3.81
C ASN A 261 6.09 -7.86 3.55
N GLN A 262 6.05 -8.43 2.36
CA GLN A 262 5.01 -9.39 1.98
C GLN A 262 5.38 -10.86 2.18
N LEU A 263 6.51 -11.16 2.83
CA LEU A 263 6.84 -12.53 3.24
C LEU A 263 6.13 -12.95 4.52
N ASN A 264 5.88 -12.00 5.42
CA ASN A 264 5.01 -12.23 6.58
C ASN A 264 3.64 -11.62 6.29
N SER A 265 2.67 -12.46 5.95
CA SER A 265 1.34 -12.01 5.57
C SER A 265 0.62 -11.23 6.67
N THR A 266 0.90 -11.52 7.94
CA THR A 266 0.24 -10.92 9.11
C THR A 266 1.00 -9.74 9.72
N ASN A 267 2.29 -9.61 9.48
CA ASN A 267 3.07 -8.44 9.88
C ASN A 267 3.83 -7.91 8.67
N GLN A 268 3.29 -6.85 8.07
CA GLN A 268 3.84 -6.26 6.85
C GLN A 268 4.76 -5.07 7.11
N VAL A 269 5.14 -4.83 8.38
CA VAL A 269 6.11 -3.79 8.73
C VAL A 269 7.48 -4.18 8.15
N PRO A 270 8.15 -3.28 7.41
CA PRO A 270 9.51 -3.50 6.94
C PRO A 270 10.48 -3.75 8.10
N PRO A 271 11.59 -4.46 7.88
CA PRO A 271 12.69 -4.47 8.85
C PRO A 271 13.30 -3.05 8.98
N PRO A 272 14.19 -2.83 9.95
CA PRO A 272 14.98 -1.61 10.02
C PRO A 272 15.64 -1.27 8.67
N VAL A 273 15.71 0.03 8.34
CA VAL A 273 16.19 0.49 7.01
C VAL A 273 17.65 0.09 6.76
N ASP A 274 18.47 0.03 7.80
CA ASP A 274 19.85 -0.43 7.75
C ASP A 274 19.97 -1.94 7.49
N ASP A 275 18.94 -2.73 7.81
CA ASP A 275 18.84 -4.15 7.47
C ASP A 275 18.38 -4.33 6.02
N CYS A 276 17.21 -3.79 5.66
CA CYS A 276 16.73 -3.76 4.28
C CYS A 276 15.75 -2.61 4.07
N GLY A 277 16.03 -1.77 3.09
CA GLY A 277 15.19 -0.62 2.75
C GLY A 277 15.50 -0.06 1.38
N GLY A 278 14.67 0.89 0.94
CA GLY A 278 14.93 1.56 -0.32
C GLY A 278 13.81 2.46 -0.81
N SER A 279 14.08 3.08 -1.94
CA SER A 279 13.12 3.90 -2.65
C SER A 279 13.30 3.78 -4.15
N TRP A 280 12.28 4.19 -4.90
CA TRP A 280 12.28 4.12 -6.34
C TRP A 280 11.57 5.32 -6.95
N VAL A 281 11.95 5.67 -8.17
CA VAL A 281 11.36 6.75 -8.96
C VAL A 281 11.26 6.30 -10.41
N LEU A 282 10.18 6.71 -11.08
CA LEU A 282 9.95 6.39 -12.49
C LEU A 282 9.77 7.65 -13.33
N LEU A 283 10.40 7.64 -14.50
CA LEU A 283 10.17 8.56 -15.60
C LEU A 283 9.73 7.77 -16.83
N PHE A 284 9.21 8.44 -17.84
CA PHE A 284 8.95 7.80 -19.13
C PHE A 284 9.16 8.77 -20.29
N LYS A 285 9.42 8.20 -21.47
CA LYS A 285 9.43 8.91 -22.76
C LYS A 285 9.04 7.94 -23.88
N GLY A 286 8.01 8.30 -24.64
CA GLY A 286 7.48 7.43 -25.71
C GLY A 286 7.02 6.09 -25.15
N ASP A 287 7.66 5.00 -25.60
CA ASP A 287 7.35 3.61 -25.20
C ASP A 287 8.27 3.05 -24.10
N THR A 288 9.11 3.89 -23.51
CA THR A 288 10.16 3.45 -22.57
C THR A 288 9.93 4.02 -21.18
N VAL A 289 9.95 3.12 -20.18
CA VAL A 289 9.95 3.44 -18.75
C VAL A 289 11.39 3.48 -18.27
N TYR A 290 11.77 4.56 -17.61
CA TYR A 290 13.06 4.71 -16.95
C TYR A 290 12.84 4.65 -15.45
N GLY A 291 13.73 3.97 -14.73
CA GLY A 291 13.64 3.92 -13.29
C GLY A 291 14.98 3.96 -12.61
N LEU A 292 14.94 4.50 -11.39
CA LEU A 292 16.05 4.52 -10.45
C LEU A 292 15.57 3.90 -9.16
N VAL A 293 16.35 2.95 -8.63
CA VAL A 293 16.15 2.35 -7.33
C VAL A 293 17.35 2.67 -6.45
N ARG A 294 17.09 3.20 -5.26
CA ARG A 294 18.07 3.33 -4.18
C ARG A 294 17.79 2.24 -3.16
N ARG A 295 18.81 1.45 -2.86
CA ARG A 295 18.78 0.28 -1.98
C ARG A 295 19.67 0.52 -0.77
N THR A 296 19.17 0.10 0.38
CA THR A 296 19.93 -0.02 1.62
C THR A 296 19.81 -1.46 2.10
N ASP A 297 20.93 -2.01 2.52
CA ASP A 297 21.08 -3.40 2.89
C ASP A 297 22.36 -3.56 3.71
N ASN A 298 22.33 -4.36 4.77
CA ASN A 298 23.50 -4.61 5.60
C ASN A 298 24.42 -5.70 5.03
N LYS A 299 23.92 -6.58 4.17
CA LYS A 299 24.73 -7.63 3.57
C LYS A 299 24.15 -8.10 2.23
N THR A 300 24.97 -7.97 1.20
CA THR A 300 24.55 -8.36 -0.15
C THR A 300 24.82 -9.85 -0.44
N ASN A 301 23.75 -10.63 -0.66
CA ASN A 301 23.80 -12.04 -1.07
C ASN A 301 23.47 -12.24 -2.56
N ILE A 302 24.46 -12.71 -3.33
CA ILE A 302 24.33 -12.98 -4.77
C ILE A 302 24.86 -14.37 -5.18
N ARG A 303 24.90 -15.32 -4.22
CA ARG A 303 25.54 -16.63 -4.41
C ARG A 303 24.58 -17.78 -4.71
N ALA A 304 23.28 -17.59 -4.54
CA ALA A 304 22.29 -18.61 -4.83
C ALA A 304 22.14 -18.87 -6.33
N SER A 305 21.81 -20.10 -6.70
CA SER A 305 21.70 -20.51 -8.10
C SER A 305 20.52 -19.86 -8.83
N GLN A 306 19.43 -19.61 -8.10
CA GLN A 306 18.23 -18.97 -8.63
C GLN A 306 18.27 -17.48 -8.32
N ILE A 307 18.02 -16.63 -9.33
CA ILE A 307 18.05 -15.15 -9.15
C ILE A 307 17.12 -14.70 -8.03
N HIS A 308 15.95 -15.34 -7.92
CA HIS A 308 14.91 -14.97 -6.98
C HIS A 308 15.20 -15.39 -5.52
N GLU A 309 16.31 -16.11 -5.28
CA GLU A 309 16.85 -16.49 -3.97
C GLU A 309 18.04 -15.59 -3.57
N ASN A 310 18.35 -14.58 -4.37
CA ASN A 310 19.40 -13.60 -4.13
C ASN A 310 18.82 -12.20 -3.96
N ASP A 311 19.64 -11.26 -3.53
CA ASP A 311 19.25 -9.86 -3.46
C ASP A 311 19.05 -9.31 -4.85
N CYS A 312 17.83 -8.83 -5.10
CA CYS A 312 17.46 -8.36 -6.42
C CYS A 312 16.34 -7.34 -6.36
N VAL A 313 16.24 -6.58 -7.44
CA VAL A 313 15.05 -5.79 -7.75
C VAL A 313 14.19 -6.58 -8.75
N GLU A 314 12.90 -6.70 -8.46
CA GLU A 314 11.94 -7.33 -9.37
C GLU A 314 10.96 -6.29 -9.92
N LEU A 315 10.75 -6.28 -11.24
CA LEU A 315 9.74 -5.44 -11.91
C LEU A 315 8.59 -6.30 -12.41
N PHE A 316 7.37 -5.82 -12.27
CA PHE A 316 6.15 -6.48 -12.73
C PHE A 316 5.34 -5.51 -13.59
N PHE A 317 5.25 -5.79 -14.88
CA PHE A 317 4.47 -5.01 -15.83
C PHE A 317 3.33 -5.86 -16.40
N LYS A 318 2.10 -5.35 -16.32
CA LYS A 318 0.91 -5.97 -16.93
C LYS A 318 0.19 -4.97 -17.81
N THR A 319 0.23 -5.22 -19.12
CA THR A 319 -0.59 -4.54 -20.12
C THR A 319 -1.80 -5.40 -20.47
N ASP A 320 -2.72 -4.88 -21.29
CA ASP A 320 -3.87 -5.66 -21.79
C ASP A 320 -3.46 -6.90 -22.57
N LYS A 321 -2.24 -6.93 -23.13
CA LYS A 321 -1.77 -8.00 -24.03
C LYS A 321 -0.76 -8.93 -23.38
N THR A 322 -0.07 -8.49 -22.34
CA THR A 322 1.09 -9.23 -21.83
C THR A 322 1.42 -8.89 -20.39
N PHE A 323 1.99 -9.88 -19.72
CA PHE A 323 2.63 -9.75 -18.42
C PHE A 323 4.14 -10.03 -18.57
N ARG A 324 4.94 -9.23 -17.87
CA ARG A 324 6.39 -9.40 -17.77
C ARG A 324 6.85 -9.21 -16.34
N GLN A 325 7.58 -10.21 -15.87
CA GLN A 325 8.41 -10.13 -14.68
C GLN A 325 9.87 -10.06 -15.12
N MET A 326 10.65 -9.17 -14.51
CA MET A 326 12.07 -8.99 -14.76
C MET A 326 12.79 -8.93 -13.43
N ARG A 327 13.97 -9.53 -13.31
CA ARG A 327 14.78 -9.50 -12.09
C ARG A 327 16.20 -9.05 -12.36
N ALA A 328 16.65 -8.04 -11.63
CA ALA A 328 18.03 -7.58 -11.65
C ALA A 328 18.69 -8.01 -10.33
N LEU A 329 19.49 -9.06 -10.39
CA LEU A 329 20.43 -9.42 -9.32
C LEU A 329 21.39 -8.25 -9.09
N VAL A 330 21.73 -7.95 -7.83
CA VAL A 330 22.70 -6.88 -7.52
C VAL A 330 23.99 -7.08 -8.32
N GLY A 331 24.41 -6.04 -9.06
CA GLY A 331 25.58 -6.06 -9.94
C GLY A 331 25.39 -6.76 -11.30
N LYS A 332 24.17 -7.20 -11.65
CA LYS A 332 23.82 -7.78 -12.95
C LYS A 332 22.66 -7.05 -13.63
N LYS A 333 22.55 -7.24 -14.94
CA LYS A 333 21.43 -6.74 -15.74
C LYS A 333 20.14 -7.53 -15.47
N PHE A 334 19.01 -6.96 -15.87
CA PHE A 334 17.74 -7.70 -15.88
C PHE A 334 17.84 -9.01 -16.70
N ASP A 335 17.22 -10.06 -16.18
CA ASP A 335 17.19 -11.41 -16.77
C ASP A 335 16.26 -11.54 -17.98
N ALA A 336 15.35 -10.59 -18.17
CA ALA A 336 14.32 -10.64 -19.18
C ALA A 336 13.92 -9.24 -19.68
N GLY A 337 13.11 -9.21 -20.73
CA GLY A 337 12.50 -8.00 -21.29
C GLY A 337 11.21 -8.31 -22.04
N PHE A 338 10.59 -7.28 -22.61
CA PHE A 338 9.49 -7.48 -23.55
C PHE A 338 10.01 -8.08 -24.86
N SER A 339 9.17 -8.88 -25.53
CA SER A 339 9.52 -9.41 -26.84
C SER A 339 9.70 -8.27 -27.84
N GLY A 340 10.89 -8.14 -28.42
CA GLY A 340 11.24 -7.05 -29.33
C GLY A 340 11.53 -5.71 -28.64
N GLY A 341 11.51 -5.66 -27.30
CA GLY A 341 11.85 -4.47 -26.53
C GLY A 341 13.30 -4.49 -26.05
N LYS A 342 13.88 -3.30 -25.92
CA LYS A 342 15.19 -3.12 -25.31
C LYS A 342 15.08 -2.99 -23.79
N VAL A 343 16.08 -3.52 -23.09
CA VAL A 343 16.28 -3.32 -21.66
C VAL A 343 17.72 -2.90 -21.43
N GLU A 344 17.89 -1.78 -20.74
CA GLU A 344 19.18 -1.28 -20.26
C GLU A 344 19.16 -1.29 -18.73
N THR A 345 20.31 -1.59 -18.13
CA THR A 345 20.44 -1.77 -16.68
C THR A 345 21.87 -1.48 -16.27
N ALA A 346 22.04 -0.68 -15.23
CA ALA A 346 23.32 -0.40 -14.64
C ALA A 346 23.19 -0.33 -13.12
N TRP A 347 24.14 -0.97 -12.44
CA TRP A 347 24.34 -0.81 -11.00
C TRP A 347 25.57 0.08 -10.80
N ASN A 348 25.56 0.90 -9.75
CA ASN A 348 26.81 1.48 -9.27
C ASN A 348 27.72 0.40 -8.65
N GLU A 349 28.98 0.77 -8.40
CA GLU A 349 30.02 -0.18 -7.97
C GLU A 349 29.70 -0.91 -6.66
N ASP A 350 29.02 -0.23 -5.72
CA ASP A 350 28.68 -0.79 -4.41
C ASP A 350 27.30 -1.50 -4.38
N GLY A 351 26.54 -1.48 -5.49
CA GLY A 351 25.24 -2.14 -5.59
C GLY A 351 24.11 -1.47 -4.80
N THR A 352 24.27 -0.22 -4.38
CA THR A 352 23.22 0.56 -3.69
C THR A 352 22.28 1.28 -4.64
N ILE A 353 22.65 1.42 -5.92
CA ILE A 353 21.89 2.15 -6.92
C ILE A 353 21.69 1.28 -8.16
N LEU A 354 20.45 1.18 -8.63
CA LEU A 354 20.09 0.56 -9.89
C LEU A 354 19.37 1.57 -10.78
N GLU A 355 19.92 1.82 -11.97
CA GLU A 355 19.25 2.52 -13.05
C GLU A 355 18.80 1.53 -14.12
N PHE A 356 17.64 1.77 -14.72
CA PHE A 356 17.13 0.96 -15.81
C PHE A 356 16.31 1.74 -16.82
N ALA A 357 16.28 1.21 -18.04
CA ALA A 357 15.32 1.58 -19.08
C ALA A 357 14.66 0.31 -19.62
N VAL A 358 13.33 0.28 -19.66
CA VAL A 358 12.54 -0.85 -20.15
C VAL A 358 11.59 -0.36 -21.23
N GLN A 359 11.83 -0.78 -22.46
CA GLN A 359 10.96 -0.51 -23.58
C GLN A 359 9.76 -1.47 -23.57
N ILE A 360 8.56 -0.94 -23.81
CA ILE A 360 7.30 -1.67 -23.96
C ILE A 360 6.82 -1.52 -25.41
N PRO A 361 7.27 -2.38 -26.35
CA PRO A 361 7.03 -2.19 -27.77
C PRO A 361 5.55 -2.11 -28.14
N GLY A 362 5.22 -1.18 -29.03
CA GLY A 362 3.86 -1.00 -29.53
C GLY A 362 2.91 -0.28 -28.56
N MET A 363 3.44 0.35 -27.51
CA MET A 363 2.69 1.15 -26.57
C MET A 363 3.33 2.53 -26.39
N ASP A 364 2.75 3.55 -27.01
CA ASP A 364 3.01 4.94 -26.59
C ASP A 364 2.42 5.16 -25.20
N LEU A 365 3.23 5.50 -24.20
CA LEU A 365 2.83 5.44 -22.79
C LEU A 365 2.03 6.67 -22.34
N GLU A 366 2.19 7.83 -22.98
CA GLU A 366 1.61 9.09 -22.52
C GLU A 366 0.09 9.02 -22.29
N GLY A 367 -0.34 9.42 -21.08
CA GLY A 367 -1.75 9.40 -20.69
C GLY A 367 -2.37 8.01 -20.49
N LYS A 368 -1.58 6.93 -20.52
CA LYS A 368 -2.05 5.55 -20.29
C LYS A 368 -1.78 5.08 -18.87
N SER A 369 -2.36 3.93 -18.55
CA SER A 369 -2.08 3.19 -17.32
C SER A 369 -1.87 1.71 -17.59
N ILE A 370 -1.07 1.07 -16.74
CA ILE A 370 -0.80 -0.36 -16.76
C ILE A 370 -0.80 -0.92 -15.33
N GLY A 371 -0.89 -2.25 -15.21
CA GLY A 371 -0.65 -2.93 -13.95
C GLY A 371 0.83 -2.95 -13.62
N TRP A 372 1.16 -2.63 -12.38
CA TRP A 372 2.52 -2.40 -11.94
C TRP A 372 2.76 -2.95 -10.54
N ASN A 373 3.96 -3.50 -10.36
CA ASN A 373 4.56 -3.61 -9.04
C ASN A 373 6.09 -3.60 -9.18
N ILE A 374 6.77 -3.30 -8.08
CA ILE A 374 8.23 -3.41 -7.95
C ILE A 374 8.54 -4.01 -6.59
N ALA A 375 9.54 -4.88 -6.52
CA ALA A 375 9.97 -5.50 -5.27
C ALA A 375 11.45 -5.30 -5.03
N LEU A 376 11.82 -5.14 -3.76
CA LEU A 376 13.18 -5.25 -3.27
C LEU A 376 13.29 -6.53 -2.44
N ALA A 377 14.11 -7.46 -2.89
CA ALA A 377 14.40 -8.70 -2.19
C ALA A 377 15.69 -8.58 -1.39
N ASP A 378 15.62 -8.98 -0.12
CA ASP A 378 16.77 -9.24 0.75
C ASP A 378 16.70 -10.72 1.18
N ASN A 379 17.69 -11.48 0.72
CA ASN A 379 17.79 -12.92 0.87
C ASN A 379 19.07 -13.32 1.61
N ASP A 380 19.39 -12.55 2.65
CA ASP A 380 20.58 -12.76 3.48
C ASP A 380 20.70 -14.09 4.23
N GLY A 381 19.61 -14.84 4.33
CA GLY A 381 19.50 -16.09 5.09
C GLY A 381 19.51 -17.36 4.23
N LEU A 382 19.23 -18.50 4.88
CA LEU A 382 19.01 -19.79 4.22
C LEU A 382 17.72 -19.81 3.37
N PHE A 383 16.81 -18.89 3.64
CA PHE A 383 15.55 -18.66 2.92
C PHE A 383 15.39 -17.17 2.66
N ARG A 384 14.39 -16.79 1.86
CA ARG A 384 14.03 -15.39 1.69
C ARG A 384 13.73 -14.73 3.03
N LYS A 385 14.46 -13.66 3.35
CA LYS A 385 14.37 -12.96 4.64
C LYS A 385 13.32 -11.86 4.56
N THR A 386 13.40 -11.03 3.53
CA THR A 386 12.50 -9.89 3.33
C THR A 386 12.16 -9.73 1.85
N GLN A 387 10.89 -9.40 1.56
CA GLN A 387 10.47 -8.97 0.22
C GLN A 387 9.59 -7.72 0.36
N LEU A 388 10.17 -6.56 0.07
CA LEU A 388 9.48 -5.28 0.22
C LEU A 388 8.78 -4.88 -1.07
N TYR A 389 7.55 -4.41 -0.94
CA TYR A 389 6.71 -3.90 -2.04
C TYR A 389 6.16 -2.51 -1.69
N PRO A 390 5.80 -1.67 -2.68
CA PRO A 390 5.14 -0.39 -2.45
C PRO A 390 3.64 -0.53 -2.12
N VAL A 391 3.07 -1.72 -2.20
CA VAL A 391 1.68 -1.98 -1.83
C VAL A 391 1.62 -3.11 -0.83
N LYS A 392 0.62 -3.05 0.06
CA LYS A 392 0.29 -4.17 0.94
C LYS A 392 -0.23 -5.36 0.15
N GLY A 393 -0.14 -6.53 0.75
CA GLY A 393 -0.73 -7.74 0.19
C GLY A 393 0.12 -8.96 0.45
N PHE A 394 0.19 -9.84 -0.54
CA PHE A 394 0.89 -11.10 -0.47
C PHE A 394 1.83 -11.20 -1.66
N ASN A 395 2.96 -11.90 -1.48
CA ASN A 395 3.99 -12.07 -2.51
C ASN A 395 3.48 -12.92 -3.70
N ARG A 396 2.58 -12.34 -4.51
CA ARG A 396 1.81 -12.99 -5.59
C ARG A 396 1.83 -12.19 -6.89
N SER A 397 2.62 -11.11 -6.98
CA SER A 397 2.74 -10.34 -8.24
C SER A 397 3.31 -11.17 -9.39
N TRP A 398 4.13 -12.20 -9.10
CA TRP A 398 4.58 -13.18 -10.08
C TRP A 398 3.43 -14.05 -10.65
N GLN A 399 2.30 -14.13 -9.95
CA GLN A 399 1.04 -14.74 -10.41
C GLN A 399 0.11 -13.72 -11.10
N GLN A 400 0.61 -12.51 -11.39
CA GLN A 400 -0.16 -11.43 -12.02
C GLN A 400 -1.30 -10.88 -11.15
N GLN A 401 -1.20 -11.09 -9.84
CA GLN A 401 -2.13 -10.64 -8.81
C GLN A 401 -1.53 -9.47 -8.03
N ASP A 402 -2.37 -8.76 -7.26
CA ASP A 402 -1.95 -7.71 -6.33
C ASP A 402 -1.10 -6.60 -6.98
N LEU A 403 -1.40 -6.28 -8.24
CA LEU A 403 -0.76 -5.19 -8.98
C LEU A 403 -1.51 -3.88 -8.74
N ALA A 404 -0.74 -2.80 -8.55
CA ALA A 404 -1.28 -1.44 -8.51
C ALA A 404 -1.41 -0.86 -9.93
N GLU A 405 -2.06 0.29 -10.04
CA GLU A 405 -2.02 1.10 -11.26
C GLU A 405 -0.71 1.90 -11.31
N LEU A 406 0.01 1.83 -12.43
CA LEU A 406 1.01 2.82 -12.82
C LEU A 406 0.41 3.67 -13.94
N ARG A 407 0.34 4.98 -13.71
CA ARG A 407 -0.11 5.97 -14.67
C ARG A 407 1.07 6.76 -15.24
N PHE A 408 1.06 6.94 -16.54
CA PHE A 408 2.01 7.78 -17.25
C PHE A 408 1.38 9.17 -17.44
N ASP A 409 1.96 10.16 -16.76
CA ASP A 409 1.43 11.52 -16.75
C ASP A 409 1.43 12.15 -18.16
N GLN A 410 0.57 13.13 -18.43
CA GLN A 410 0.51 13.81 -19.74
C GLN A 410 1.61 14.87 -19.89
#